data_AF-A0A0P7ZVN4-F1
#
_entry.id   AF-A0A0P7ZVN4-F1
#
_cell.length_a   1.000
_cell.length_b   1.000
_cell.length_c   1.000
_cell.angle_alpha   90.00
_cell.angle_beta   90.00
_cell.angle_gamma   90.00
#
_symmetry.space_group_name_H-M   'P 1'
#
loop_
_entity.id
_entity.type
_entity.pdbx_description
1 polymer ?
#
loop_
_entity_poly.entity_id
_entity_poly.type
_entity_poly.pdbx_seq_one_letter_code
_entity_poly.pdbx_strand_id
1 'polypeptide(L)'
;MGLFDRVSRVVRSNLNAAVSAAEDPEKILDQAIIDMQEDLIQMRQAVAQAIASQKRSQQQADKAESAANSWQQRAQLALQKGNEDLAREALTRKKTQAETAAALKAQLAQQSGSVDTLKRQLIALEGKISEAKTKKDMLKARASAAKANEQLQKSVGSLGTSSAMSAFERMEEKVMMMEASGQAAAELAGADLESQFAQLESGGDVDYELEAMKAQMLGGSAPTQEALPPSDEPALTDAQTNDPAVDAELEALKTELDSL
;
A
#
# COMPACT_ATOMS: atom_id res chain seq x y z
N MET A 1 -41.27 0.86 2.19
CA MET A 1 -40.06 0.05 1.92
C MET A 1 -39.21 0.78 0.89
N GLY A 2 -38.15 1.46 1.34
CA GLY A 2 -37.27 2.24 0.45
C GLY A 2 -36.23 1.38 -0.28
N LEU A 3 -35.45 1.99 -1.17
CA LEU A 3 -34.36 1.29 -1.88
C LEU A 3 -33.30 0.73 -0.90
N PHE A 4 -32.94 1.49 0.13
CA PHE A 4 -32.04 1.06 1.22
C PHE A 4 -32.48 -0.25 1.91
N ASP A 5 -33.78 -0.49 2.02
CA ASP A 5 -34.40 -1.67 2.67
C ASP A 5 -34.38 -2.92 1.74
N ARG A 6 -34.09 -2.70 0.44
CA ARG A 6 -33.76 -3.77 -0.52
C ARG A 6 -32.25 -4.04 -0.53
N VAL A 7 -31.43 -2.99 -0.54
CA VAL A 7 -29.95 -3.10 -0.46
C VAL A 7 -29.51 -3.83 0.81
N SER A 8 -30.03 -3.48 1.98
CA SER A 8 -29.69 -4.16 3.25
C SER A 8 -30.08 -5.64 3.27
N ARG A 9 -31.10 -6.03 2.49
CA ARG A 9 -31.59 -7.40 2.37
C ARG A 9 -30.69 -8.26 1.48
N VAL A 10 -30.22 -7.70 0.36
CA VAL A 10 -29.23 -8.34 -0.53
C VAL A 10 -27.89 -8.56 0.21
N VAL A 11 -27.44 -7.57 1.00
CA VAL A 11 -26.25 -7.72 1.85
C VAL A 11 -26.41 -8.87 2.85
N ARG A 12 -27.59 -9.06 3.43
CA ARG A 12 -27.84 -10.13 4.41
C ARG A 12 -28.02 -11.52 3.79
N SER A 13 -28.61 -11.66 2.60
CA SER A 13 -28.76 -12.97 1.95
C SER A 13 -27.44 -13.51 1.40
N ASN A 14 -26.55 -12.63 0.92
CA ASN A 14 -25.30 -13.05 0.29
C ASN A 14 -24.20 -13.44 1.29
N LEU A 15 -24.31 -13.08 2.57
CA LEU A 15 -23.28 -13.39 3.58
C LEU A 15 -22.99 -14.89 3.74
N ASN A 16 -23.98 -15.77 3.53
CA ASN A 16 -23.78 -17.23 3.58
C ASN A 16 -23.25 -17.83 2.27
N ALA A 17 -23.22 -17.07 1.17
CA ALA A 17 -22.65 -17.49 -0.12
C ALA A 17 -21.27 -16.86 -0.39
N ALA A 18 -21.02 -15.67 0.16
CA ALA A 18 -19.81 -14.89 -0.05
C ALA A 18 -18.55 -15.49 0.59
N VAL A 19 -18.68 -16.47 1.50
CA VAL A 19 -17.55 -17.21 2.10
C VAL A 19 -16.71 -17.93 1.02
N SER A 20 -17.35 -18.36 -0.07
CA SER A 20 -16.69 -19.04 -1.20
C SER A 20 -16.32 -18.12 -2.36
N ALA A 21 -16.82 -16.87 -2.37
CA ALA A 21 -16.77 -15.97 -3.54
C ALA A 21 -15.86 -14.74 -3.31
N ALA A 22 -14.82 -14.90 -2.49
CA ALA A 22 -13.85 -13.86 -2.16
C ALA A 22 -12.77 -13.65 -3.26
N GLU A 23 -13.16 -13.65 -4.54
CA GLU A 23 -12.22 -13.69 -5.68
C GLU A 23 -11.39 -12.41 -5.88
N ASP A 24 -11.88 -11.24 -5.41
CA ASP A 24 -11.04 -10.08 -5.13
C ASP A 24 -11.83 -8.98 -4.39
N PRO A 25 -11.43 -8.56 -3.17
CA PRO A 25 -12.04 -7.38 -2.54
C PRO A 25 -11.70 -6.09 -3.31
N GLU A 26 -10.58 -6.06 -4.05
CA GLU A 26 -10.19 -4.92 -4.87
C GLU A 26 -11.15 -4.68 -6.03
N LYS A 27 -11.50 -5.74 -6.78
CA LYS A 27 -12.39 -5.68 -7.95
C LYS A 27 -13.79 -5.19 -7.58
N ILE A 28 -14.30 -5.58 -6.41
CA ILE A 28 -15.60 -5.12 -5.89
C ILE A 28 -15.57 -3.60 -5.63
N LEU A 29 -14.48 -3.08 -5.06
CA LEU A 29 -14.32 -1.64 -4.83
C LEU A 29 -14.06 -0.87 -6.14
N ASP A 30 -13.34 -1.45 -7.11
CA ASP A 30 -13.16 -0.86 -8.43
C ASP A 30 -14.50 -0.75 -9.18
N GLN A 31 -15.32 -1.82 -9.19
CA GLN A 31 -16.64 -1.83 -9.82
C GLN A 31 -17.58 -0.82 -9.17
N ALA A 32 -17.63 -0.75 -7.83
CA ALA A 32 -18.48 0.21 -7.13
C ALA A 32 -18.15 1.69 -7.49
N ILE A 33 -16.88 1.99 -7.82
CA ILE A 33 -16.49 3.31 -8.33
C ILE A 33 -16.94 3.53 -9.78
N ILE A 34 -16.92 2.50 -10.62
CA ILE A 34 -17.45 2.55 -12.00
C ILE A 34 -18.96 2.81 -11.96
N ASP A 35 -19.72 2.04 -11.19
CA ASP A 35 -21.18 2.17 -11.02
C ASP A 35 -21.55 3.61 -10.60
N MET A 36 -20.86 4.15 -9.58
CA MET A 36 -21.08 5.54 -9.13
C MET A 36 -20.69 6.58 -10.18
N GLN A 37 -19.73 6.29 -11.07
CA GLN A 37 -19.37 7.18 -12.18
C GLN A 37 -20.40 7.14 -13.32
N GLU A 38 -21.06 6.00 -13.56
CA GLU A 38 -22.18 5.91 -14.50
C GLU A 38 -23.43 6.64 -13.96
N ASP A 39 -23.77 6.44 -12.68
CA ASP A 39 -24.81 7.21 -11.97
C ASP A 39 -24.56 8.72 -12.08
N LEU A 40 -23.30 9.16 -11.92
CA LEU A 40 -22.92 10.56 -12.08
C LEU A 40 -23.17 11.09 -13.50
N ILE A 41 -22.90 10.29 -14.54
CA ILE A 41 -23.15 10.67 -15.94
C ILE A 41 -24.66 10.79 -16.18
N GLN A 42 -25.46 9.81 -15.75
CA GLN A 42 -26.92 9.84 -15.86
C GLN A 42 -27.50 11.05 -15.12
N MET A 43 -27.01 11.33 -13.91
CA MET A 43 -27.45 12.47 -13.10
C MET A 43 -27.10 13.81 -13.77
N ARG A 44 -25.90 13.96 -14.33
CA ARG A 44 -25.50 15.16 -15.09
C ARG A 44 -26.40 15.36 -16.31
N GLN A 45 -26.78 14.30 -17.03
CA GLN A 45 -27.74 14.37 -18.14
C GLN A 45 -29.14 14.82 -17.66
N ALA A 46 -29.65 14.26 -16.57
CA ALA A 46 -30.95 14.64 -16.00
C ALA A 46 -30.97 16.11 -15.52
N VAL A 47 -29.90 16.58 -14.87
CA VAL A 47 -29.71 17.99 -14.49
C VAL A 47 -29.70 18.89 -15.73
N ALA A 48 -28.97 18.52 -16.78
CA ALA A 48 -28.92 19.29 -18.03
C ALA A 48 -30.28 19.36 -18.74
N GLN A 49 -31.04 18.26 -18.78
CA GLN A 49 -32.40 18.23 -19.32
C GLN A 49 -33.36 19.12 -18.51
N ALA A 50 -33.27 19.10 -17.17
CA ALA A 50 -34.08 19.96 -16.31
C ALA A 50 -33.77 21.46 -16.51
N ILE A 51 -32.49 21.82 -16.63
CA ILE A 51 -32.05 23.19 -16.94
C ILE A 51 -32.52 23.62 -18.34
N ALA A 52 -32.44 22.73 -19.34
CA ALA A 52 -32.92 23.01 -20.70
C ALA A 52 -34.44 23.22 -20.73
N SER A 53 -35.20 22.42 -19.98
CA SER A 53 -36.65 22.59 -19.80
C SER A 53 -36.99 23.94 -19.14
N GLN A 54 -36.31 24.29 -18.04
CA GLN A 54 -36.45 25.58 -17.37
C GLN A 54 -36.17 26.75 -18.32
N LYS A 55 -35.06 26.70 -19.08
CA LYS A 55 -34.69 27.74 -20.04
C LYS A 55 -35.70 27.85 -21.20
N ARG A 56 -36.29 26.74 -21.64
CA ARG A 56 -37.38 26.71 -22.64
C ARG A 56 -38.68 27.30 -22.07
N SER A 57 -39.02 27.07 -20.80
CA SER A 57 -40.16 27.70 -20.14
C SER A 57 -39.94 29.21 -19.97
N GLN A 58 -38.74 29.66 -19.60
CA GLN A 58 -38.38 31.09 -19.49
C GLN A 58 -38.60 31.80 -20.83
N GLN A 59 -38.03 31.27 -21.91
CA GLN A 59 -38.21 31.82 -23.27
C GLN A 59 -39.67 31.87 -23.75
N GLN A 60 -40.57 31.06 -23.18
CA GLN A 60 -42.00 31.14 -23.47
C GLN A 60 -42.68 32.24 -22.63
N ALA A 61 -42.32 32.40 -21.36
CA ALA A 61 -42.79 33.50 -20.51
C ALA A 61 -42.38 34.87 -21.08
N ASP A 62 -41.11 35.01 -21.47
CA ASP A 62 -40.56 36.25 -22.05
C ASP A 62 -41.26 36.62 -23.36
N LYS A 63 -41.61 35.62 -24.19
CA LYS A 63 -42.36 35.81 -25.44
C LYS A 63 -43.82 36.22 -25.18
N ALA A 64 -44.49 35.59 -24.21
CA ALA A 64 -45.86 35.95 -23.84
C ALA A 64 -45.92 37.38 -23.25
N GLU A 65 -44.96 37.76 -22.42
CA GLU A 65 -44.83 39.12 -21.89
C GLU A 65 -44.54 40.15 -23.00
N SER A 66 -43.62 39.83 -23.92
CA SER A 66 -43.34 40.66 -25.11
C SER A 66 -44.57 40.82 -26.01
N ALA A 67 -45.38 39.76 -26.17
CA ALA A 67 -46.63 39.81 -26.90
C ALA A 67 -47.69 40.67 -26.17
N ALA A 68 -47.81 40.56 -24.84
CA ALA A 68 -48.69 41.42 -24.05
C ALA A 68 -48.31 42.91 -24.17
N ASN A 69 -47.01 43.23 -24.12
CA ASN A 69 -46.50 44.59 -24.33
C ASN A 69 -46.78 45.10 -25.76
N SER A 70 -46.63 44.24 -26.76
CA SER A 70 -46.98 44.56 -28.16
C SER A 70 -48.48 44.85 -28.34
N TRP A 71 -49.36 44.09 -27.66
CA TRP A 71 -50.80 44.35 -27.67
C TRP A 71 -51.19 45.61 -26.88
N GLN A 72 -50.46 45.97 -25.82
CA GLN A 72 -50.63 47.25 -25.14
C GLN A 72 -50.34 48.44 -26.07
N GLN A 73 -49.22 48.41 -26.79
CA GLN A 73 -48.85 49.46 -27.75
C GLN A 73 -49.91 49.58 -28.87
N ARG A 74 -50.42 48.45 -29.37
CA ARG A 74 -51.51 48.41 -30.36
C ARG A 74 -52.81 49.02 -29.83
N ALA A 75 -53.17 48.73 -28.57
CA ALA A 75 -54.34 49.34 -27.93
C ALA A 75 -54.19 50.86 -27.77
N GLN A 76 -53.01 51.34 -27.34
CA GLN A 76 -52.70 52.77 -27.24
C GLN A 76 -52.81 53.47 -28.61
N LEU A 77 -52.26 52.87 -29.66
CA LEU A 77 -52.37 53.40 -31.03
C LEU A 77 -53.81 53.41 -31.58
N ALA A 78 -54.63 52.42 -31.21
CA ALA A 78 -56.05 52.38 -31.58
C ALA A 78 -56.85 53.51 -30.89
N LEU A 79 -56.62 53.73 -29.60
CA LEU A 79 -57.22 54.86 -28.85
C LEU A 79 -56.77 56.22 -29.41
N GLN A 80 -55.49 56.40 -29.73
CA GLN A 80 -54.98 57.62 -30.38
C GLN A 80 -55.64 57.91 -31.75
N LYS A 81 -56.19 56.88 -32.40
CA LYS A 81 -56.93 56.99 -33.67
C LYS A 81 -58.46 56.97 -33.49
N GLY A 82 -58.96 57.08 -32.25
CA GLY A 82 -60.39 57.09 -31.93
C GLY A 82 -61.12 55.76 -32.15
N ASN A 83 -60.40 54.65 -32.38
CA ASN A 83 -61.00 53.33 -32.61
C ASN A 83 -61.00 52.52 -31.29
N GLU A 84 -62.05 52.72 -30.50
CA GLU A 84 -62.21 52.03 -29.22
C GLU A 84 -62.38 50.52 -29.35
N ASP A 85 -63.12 50.02 -30.34
CA ASP A 85 -63.39 48.59 -30.47
C ASP A 85 -62.11 47.79 -30.76
N LEU A 86 -61.26 48.29 -31.65
CA LEU A 86 -59.93 47.74 -31.90
C LEU A 86 -59.02 47.83 -30.66
N ALA A 87 -59.18 48.87 -29.83
CA ALA A 87 -58.48 48.98 -28.56
C ALA A 87 -58.96 47.94 -27.53
N ARG A 88 -60.28 47.70 -27.42
CA ARG A 88 -60.87 46.66 -26.55
C ARG A 88 -60.41 45.25 -26.98
N GLU A 89 -60.37 44.98 -28.28
CA GLU A 89 -59.86 43.71 -28.83
C GLU A 89 -58.36 43.52 -28.53
N ALA A 90 -57.55 44.58 -28.72
CA ALA A 90 -56.13 44.55 -28.40
C ALA A 90 -55.87 44.38 -26.88
N LEU A 91 -56.63 45.04 -26.01
CA LEU A 91 -56.56 44.86 -24.55
C LEU A 91 -56.99 43.44 -24.13
N THR A 92 -57.97 42.85 -24.80
CA THR A 92 -58.37 41.46 -24.58
C THR A 92 -57.22 40.50 -24.92
N ARG A 93 -56.56 40.68 -26.06
CA ARG A 93 -55.36 39.88 -26.41
C ARG A 93 -54.18 40.14 -25.48
N LYS A 94 -53.98 41.39 -25.00
CA LYS A 94 -53.00 41.69 -23.94
C LYS A 94 -53.27 40.83 -22.71
N LYS A 95 -54.51 40.81 -22.22
CA LYS A 95 -54.90 40.10 -20.99
C LYS A 95 -54.54 38.62 -21.08
N THR A 96 -54.96 37.92 -22.13
CA THR A 96 -54.65 36.49 -22.32
C THR A 96 -53.15 36.21 -22.36
N GLN A 97 -52.35 37.07 -23.00
CA GLN A 97 -50.89 36.93 -23.06
C GLN A 97 -50.22 37.22 -21.71
N ALA A 98 -50.71 38.19 -20.94
CA ALA A 98 -50.24 38.48 -19.59
C ALA A 98 -50.58 37.35 -18.59
N GLU A 99 -51.77 36.78 -18.67
CA GLU A 99 -52.19 35.60 -17.90
C GLU A 99 -51.31 34.38 -18.24
N THR A 100 -51.02 34.16 -19.52
CA THR A 100 -50.09 33.11 -19.98
C THR A 100 -48.67 33.33 -19.42
N ALA A 101 -48.15 34.55 -19.47
CA ALA A 101 -46.84 34.89 -18.91
C ALA A 101 -46.80 34.69 -17.39
N ALA A 102 -47.84 35.08 -16.65
CA ALA A 102 -47.95 34.88 -15.22
C ALA A 102 -47.97 33.39 -14.82
N ALA A 103 -48.74 32.56 -15.53
CA ALA A 103 -48.79 31.12 -15.30
C ALA A 103 -47.42 30.46 -15.54
N LEU A 104 -46.73 30.83 -16.62
CA LEU A 104 -45.37 30.32 -16.90
C LEU A 104 -44.35 30.80 -15.86
N LYS A 105 -44.41 32.06 -15.41
CA LYS A 105 -43.54 32.57 -14.33
C LYS A 105 -43.77 31.85 -13.00
N ALA A 106 -45.01 31.52 -12.64
CA ALA A 106 -45.31 30.70 -11.47
C ALA A 106 -44.76 29.27 -11.59
N GLN A 107 -44.88 28.65 -12.77
CA GLN A 107 -44.31 27.33 -13.05
C GLN A 107 -42.76 27.35 -12.95
N LEU A 108 -42.12 28.41 -13.46
CA LEU A 108 -40.66 28.60 -13.43
C LEU A 108 -40.09 28.71 -12.01
N ALA A 109 -40.80 29.39 -11.10
CA ALA A 109 -40.40 29.46 -9.69
C ALA A 109 -40.33 28.05 -9.06
N GLN A 110 -41.35 27.22 -9.29
CA GLN A 110 -41.39 25.83 -8.82
C GLN A 110 -40.30 24.96 -9.48
N GLN A 111 -40.05 25.16 -10.78
CA GLN A 111 -38.98 24.47 -11.50
C GLN A 111 -37.58 24.82 -10.96
N SER A 112 -37.30 26.09 -10.60
CA SER A 112 -35.98 26.47 -10.09
C SER A 112 -35.64 25.75 -8.79
N GLY A 113 -36.57 25.73 -7.82
CA GLY A 113 -36.35 25.00 -6.56
C GLY A 113 -36.05 23.51 -6.76
N SER A 114 -36.58 22.90 -7.81
CA SER A 114 -36.29 21.52 -8.21
C SER A 114 -34.91 21.40 -8.87
N VAL A 115 -34.61 22.26 -9.87
CA VAL A 115 -33.31 22.32 -10.56
C VAL A 115 -32.15 22.59 -9.59
N ASP A 116 -32.31 23.53 -8.66
CA ASP A 116 -31.30 23.90 -7.67
C ASP A 116 -31.15 22.85 -6.55
N THR A 117 -32.14 21.98 -6.38
CA THR A 117 -32.00 20.77 -5.56
C THR A 117 -31.23 19.68 -6.30
N LEU A 118 -31.52 19.43 -7.57
CA LEU A 118 -30.77 18.48 -8.40
C LEU A 118 -29.28 18.88 -8.55
N LYS A 119 -28.98 20.18 -8.73
CA LYS A 119 -27.59 20.70 -8.73
C LYS A 119 -26.86 20.40 -7.41
N ARG A 120 -27.50 20.63 -6.26
CA ARG A 120 -26.91 20.36 -4.93
C ARG A 120 -26.69 18.87 -4.69
N GLN A 121 -27.62 18.02 -5.12
CA GLN A 121 -27.47 16.56 -5.04
C GLN A 121 -26.36 16.05 -5.97
N LEU A 122 -26.18 16.65 -7.15
CA LEU A 122 -25.08 16.34 -8.07
C LEU A 122 -23.71 16.63 -7.44
N ILE A 123 -23.52 17.84 -6.88
CA ILE A 123 -22.28 18.21 -6.18
C ILE A 123 -22.02 17.26 -4.99
N ALA A 124 -23.06 16.86 -4.26
CA ALA A 124 -22.94 15.90 -3.17
C ALA A 124 -22.60 14.46 -3.64
N LEU A 125 -23.00 14.07 -4.85
CA LEU A 125 -22.59 12.80 -5.47
C LEU A 125 -21.11 12.86 -5.91
N GLU A 126 -20.69 13.97 -6.53
CA GLU A 126 -19.29 14.20 -6.93
C GLU A 126 -18.34 14.16 -5.72
N GLY A 127 -18.72 14.80 -4.61
CA GLY A 127 -17.98 14.71 -3.34
C GLY A 127 -17.89 13.27 -2.80
N LYS A 128 -19.01 12.54 -2.79
CA LYS A 128 -19.03 11.13 -2.36
C LYS A 128 -18.20 10.20 -3.23
N ILE A 129 -18.13 10.44 -4.54
CA ILE A 129 -17.26 9.70 -5.47
C ILE A 129 -15.78 9.98 -5.14
N SER A 130 -15.43 11.23 -4.83
CA SER A 130 -14.08 11.58 -4.39
C SER A 130 -13.71 10.86 -3.10
N GLU A 131 -14.56 10.94 -2.07
CA GLU A 131 -14.38 10.19 -0.81
C GLU A 131 -14.26 8.67 -1.03
N ALA A 132 -15.09 8.10 -1.90
CA ALA A 132 -15.10 6.67 -2.17
C ALA A 132 -13.79 6.22 -2.86
N LYS A 133 -13.22 7.04 -3.75
CA LYS A 133 -11.89 6.78 -4.35
C LYS A 133 -10.80 6.77 -3.28
N THR A 134 -10.70 7.80 -2.46
CA THR A 134 -9.71 7.85 -1.35
C THR A 134 -9.88 6.67 -0.38
N LYS A 135 -11.12 6.26 -0.08
CA LYS A 135 -11.42 5.07 0.75
C LYS A 135 -11.01 3.77 0.07
N LYS A 136 -11.25 3.62 -1.24
CA LYS A 136 -10.75 2.47 -2.02
C LYS A 136 -9.23 2.38 -1.94
N ASP A 137 -8.53 3.46 -2.22
CA ASP A 137 -7.07 3.44 -2.33
C ASP A 137 -6.41 3.15 -0.96
N MET A 138 -7.01 3.67 0.13
CA MET A 138 -6.66 3.27 1.51
C MET A 138 -6.90 1.78 1.77
N LEU A 139 -8.02 1.22 1.30
CA LEU A 139 -8.35 -0.20 1.49
C LEU A 139 -7.44 -1.11 0.66
N LYS A 140 -7.09 -0.75 -0.58
CA LYS A 140 -6.09 -1.45 -1.40
C LYS A 140 -4.72 -1.46 -0.74
N ALA A 141 -4.25 -0.30 -0.25
CA ALA A 141 -2.98 -0.21 0.49
C ALA A 141 -2.97 -1.10 1.74
N ARG A 142 -4.07 -1.13 2.51
CA ARG A 142 -4.22 -2.02 3.68
C ARG A 142 -4.29 -3.51 3.30
N ALA A 143 -4.99 -3.86 2.23
CA ALA A 143 -5.08 -5.24 1.74
C ALA A 143 -3.70 -5.74 1.26
N SER A 144 -2.96 -4.90 0.52
CA SER A 144 -1.59 -5.18 0.08
C SER A 144 -0.65 -5.37 1.28
N ALA A 145 -0.68 -4.48 2.27
CA ALA A 145 0.13 -4.61 3.49
C ALA A 145 -0.23 -5.87 4.31
N ALA A 146 -1.52 -6.21 4.42
CA ALA A 146 -1.96 -7.43 5.08
C ALA A 146 -1.47 -8.69 4.35
N LYS A 147 -1.58 -8.71 3.01
CA LYS A 147 -1.10 -9.81 2.15
C LYS A 147 0.43 -9.95 2.20
N ALA A 148 1.17 -8.85 2.26
CA ALA A 148 2.61 -8.85 2.45
C ALA A 148 3.02 -9.41 3.83
N ASN A 149 2.32 -9.02 4.90
CA ASN A 149 2.53 -9.57 6.25
C ASN A 149 2.17 -11.07 6.33
N GLU A 150 1.07 -11.49 5.71
CA GLU A 150 0.68 -12.90 5.63
C GLU A 150 1.72 -13.71 4.84
N GLN A 151 2.21 -13.19 3.72
CA GLN A 151 3.26 -13.82 2.93
C GLN A 151 4.60 -13.86 3.69
N LEU A 152 4.96 -12.81 4.44
CA LEU A 152 6.12 -12.82 5.32
C LEU A 152 6.00 -13.87 6.44
N GLN A 153 4.85 -13.96 7.10
CA GLN A 153 4.61 -14.98 8.14
C GLN A 153 4.64 -16.40 7.57
N LYS A 154 4.06 -16.62 6.38
CA LYS A 154 4.20 -17.90 5.65
C LYS A 154 5.65 -18.19 5.25
N SER A 155 6.40 -17.18 4.80
CA SER A 155 7.82 -17.32 4.47
C SER A 155 8.67 -17.63 5.71
N VAL A 156 8.43 -16.99 6.86
CA VAL A 156 9.14 -17.25 8.12
C VAL A 156 8.75 -18.61 8.72
N GLY A 157 7.49 -19.04 8.61
CA GLY A 157 7.07 -20.39 8.98
C GLY A 157 7.60 -21.49 8.04
N SER A 158 7.81 -21.15 6.77
CA SER A 158 8.42 -22.04 5.75
C SER A 158 9.96 -22.10 5.87
N LEU A 159 10.60 -20.98 6.22
CA LEU A 159 11.97 -20.89 6.71
C LEU A 159 12.06 -21.41 8.16
N GLY A 160 11.52 -22.62 8.38
CA GLY A 160 11.42 -23.23 9.69
C GLY A 160 12.78 -23.30 10.37
N THR A 161 12.88 -22.68 11.55
CA THR A 161 14.10 -22.55 12.37
C THR A 161 14.79 -23.90 12.64
N SER A 162 14.03 -25.01 12.57
CA SER A 162 14.55 -26.38 12.64
C SER A 162 15.51 -26.75 11.49
N SER A 163 15.34 -26.25 10.27
CA SER A 163 16.09 -26.73 9.09
C SER A 163 17.58 -26.38 9.16
N ALA A 164 17.90 -25.09 9.34
CA ALA A 164 19.29 -24.63 9.41
C ALA A 164 19.98 -25.02 10.73
N MET A 165 19.26 -24.94 11.86
CA MET A 165 19.82 -25.30 13.17
C MET A 165 20.16 -26.79 13.23
N SER A 166 19.23 -27.66 12.82
CA SER A 166 19.50 -29.12 12.80
C SER A 166 20.52 -29.55 11.76
N ALA A 167 20.79 -28.73 10.73
CA ALA A 167 21.91 -28.97 9.82
C ALA A 167 23.26 -28.68 10.48
N PHE A 168 23.31 -27.71 11.41
CA PHE A 168 24.47 -27.45 12.26
C PHE A 168 24.65 -28.55 13.32
N GLU A 169 23.60 -28.88 14.07
CA GLU A 169 23.63 -29.94 15.11
C GLU A 169 24.10 -31.29 14.53
N ARG A 170 23.59 -31.69 13.35
CA ARG A 170 24.02 -32.91 12.64
C ARG A 170 25.43 -32.82 12.03
N MET A 171 25.99 -31.62 11.89
CA MET A 171 27.40 -31.46 11.49
C MET A 171 28.30 -31.56 12.72
N GLU A 172 27.91 -30.94 13.83
CA GLU A 172 28.60 -30.99 15.13
C GLU A 172 28.69 -32.41 15.68
N GLU A 173 27.55 -33.14 15.75
CA GLU A 173 27.51 -34.56 16.13
C GLU A 173 28.43 -35.42 15.24
N LYS A 174 28.49 -35.11 13.94
CA LYS A 174 29.33 -35.84 12.98
C LYS A 174 30.81 -35.48 13.10
N VAL A 175 31.16 -34.24 13.41
CA VAL A 175 32.54 -33.82 13.72
C VAL A 175 32.99 -34.50 15.01
N MET A 176 32.21 -34.44 16.09
CA MET A 176 32.49 -35.10 17.36
C MET A 176 32.66 -36.62 17.20
N MET A 177 31.85 -37.27 16.35
CA MET A 177 32.00 -38.69 16.01
C MET A 177 33.27 -38.97 15.20
N MET A 178 33.68 -38.08 14.29
CA MET A 178 34.96 -38.20 13.57
C MET A 178 36.16 -37.99 14.51
N GLU A 179 36.12 -37.00 15.40
CA GLU A 179 37.15 -36.75 16.41
C GLU A 179 37.30 -37.94 17.38
N ALA A 180 36.18 -38.47 17.90
CA ALA A 180 36.18 -39.68 18.72
C ALA A 180 36.72 -40.90 17.96
N SER A 181 36.40 -41.04 16.66
CA SER A 181 36.98 -42.11 15.83
C SER A 181 38.49 -41.93 15.57
N GLY A 182 38.95 -40.68 15.48
CA GLY A 182 40.37 -40.34 15.34
C GLY A 182 41.15 -40.59 16.62
N GLN A 183 40.58 -40.26 17.78
CA GLN A 183 41.14 -40.60 19.09
C GLN A 183 41.18 -42.12 19.29
N ALA A 184 40.09 -42.83 19.03
CA ALA A 184 40.06 -44.29 19.11
C ALA A 184 41.05 -44.96 18.14
N ALA A 185 41.22 -44.42 16.92
CA ALA A 185 42.22 -44.91 15.98
C ALA A 185 43.67 -44.60 16.42
N ALA A 186 43.90 -43.46 17.07
CA ALA A 186 45.20 -43.11 17.65
C ALA A 186 45.53 -43.98 18.88
N GLU A 187 44.54 -44.29 19.73
CA GLU A 187 44.68 -45.26 20.83
C GLU A 187 44.92 -46.68 20.29
N LEU A 188 44.24 -47.09 19.21
CA LEU A 188 44.45 -48.41 18.62
C LEU A 188 45.80 -48.53 17.91
N ALA A 189 46.27 -47.49 17.22
CA ALA A 189 47.60 -47.43 16.63
C ALA A 189 48.71 -47.31 17.69
N GLY A 190 48.42 -46.61 18.80
CA GLY A 190 49.28 -46.58 19.98
C GLY A 190 49.39 -47.95 20.64
N ALA A 191 48.28 -48.66 20.82
CA ALA A 191 48.25 -50.02 21.35
C ALA A 191 48.92 -51.04 20.41
N ASP A 192 48.82 -50.86 19.09
CA ASP A 192 49.53 -51.69 18.11
C ASP A 192 51.06 -51.45 18.19
N LEU A 193 51.51 -50.19 18.23
CA LEU A 193 52.91 -49.82 18.48
C LEU A 193 53.42 -50.35 19.83
N GLU A 194 52.67 -50.16 20.90
CA GLU A 194 53.01 -50.66 22.24
C GLU A 194 53.06 -52.19 22.25
N SER A 195 52.22 -52.88 21.47
CA SER A 195 52.29 -54.35 21.32
C SER A 195 53.50 -54.80 20.51
N GLN A 196 53.93 -54.00 19.52
CA GLN A 196 55.17 -54.25 18.78
C GLN A 196 56.40 -54.02 19.66
N PHE A 197 56.40 -52.96 20.49
CA PHE A 197 57.44 -52.74 21.51
C PHE A 197 57.45 -53.84 22.56
N ALA A 198 56.29 -54.26 23.10
CA ALA A 198 56.21 -55.37 24.04
C ALA A 198 56.66 -56.71 23.43
N GLN A 199 56.47 -56.92 22.12
CA GLN A 199 57.04 -58.09 21.43
C GLN A 199 58.57 -57.98 21.29
N LEU A 200 59.12 -56.79 21.03
CA LEU A 200 60.57 -56.55 21.06
C LEU A 200 61.17 -56.73 22.48
N GLU A 201 60.51 -56.21 23.52
CA GLU A 201 60.92 -56.37 24.92
C GLU A 201 60.77 -57.82 25.43
N SER A 202 59.83 -58.60 24.88
CA SER A 202 59.74 -60.05 25.14
C SER A 202 60.90 -60.86 24.56
N GLY A 203 61.84 -60.21 23.86
CA GLY A 203 62.97 -60.80 23.14
C GLY A 203 64.36 -60.41 23.62
N GLY A 204 64.56 -60.02 24.89
CA GLY A 204 65.91 -59.70 25.43
C GLY A 204 66.04 -59.82 26.95
N ASP A 205 66.98 -60.67 27.40
CA ASP A 205 67.27 -61.02 28.81
C ASP A 205 67.20 -59.89 29.86
N VAL A 206 66.13 -59.85 30.66
CA VAL A 206 66.01 -58.95 31.83
C VAL A 206 66.72 -59.49 33.08
N ASP A 207 66.89 -60.81 33.20
CA ASP A 207 67.46 -61.45 34.40
C ASP A 207 69.01 -61.49 34.43
N TYR A 208 69.71 -61.22 33.31
CA TYR A 208 71.17 -61.42 33.25
C TYR A 208 72.03 -60.20 33.60
N GLU A 209 71.56 -58.96 33.38
CA GLU A 209 72.33 -57.75 33.72
C GLU A 209 72.02 -57.18 35.12
N LEU A 210 70.93 -57.61 35.76
CA LEU A 210 70.56 -57.12 37.10
C LEU A 210 71.52 -57.63 38.20
N GLU A 211 72.14 -58.79 38.01
CA GLU A 211 73.27 -59.28 38.82
C GLU A 211 74.65 -58.88 38.27
N ALA A 212 74.73 -58.21 37.12
CA ALA A 212 75.97 -57.71 36.51
C ALA A 212 76.52 -56.43 37.20
N MET A 213 76.65 -56.51 38.52
CA MET A 213 77.64 -55.79 39.31
C MET A 213 77.68 -54.25 39.16
N LYS A 214 77.09 -53.45 40.06
CA LYS A 214 77.34 -53.47 41.52
C LYS A 214 78.83 -53.48 41.94
N ALA A 215 79.80 -53.42 41.02
CA ALA A 215 81.24 -53.50 41.30
C ALA A 215 82.14 -52.46 40.58
N GLN A 216 81.60 -51.62 39.69
CA GLN A 216 82.30 -50.43 39.17
C GLN A 216 81.37 -49.21 39.29
N MET A 217 81.48 -48.34 40.31
CA MET A 217 82.59 -47.47 40.76
C MET A 217 82.74 -46.16 39.96
N LEU A 218 82.78 -45.05 40.72
CA LEU A 218 83.13 -43.66 40.34
C LEU A 218 82.14 -42.90 39.43
N GLY A 219 82.11 -41.56 39.61
CA GLY A 219 81.77 -40.64 38.52
C GLY A 219 80.45 -39.83 38.62
N GLY A 220 80.20 -39.11 39.71
CA GLY A 220 79.11 -38.12 39.75
C GLY A 220 79.58 -36.68 39.51
N SER A 221 78.95 -35.94 38.59
CA SER A 221 78.86 -34.46 38.55
C SER A 221 77.87 -33.99 37.48
N ALA A 222 77.30 -32.79 37.66
CA ALA A 222 76.44 -32.06 36.71
C ALA A 222 77.29 -31.00 35.94
N PRO A 223 76.76 -29.95 35.27
CA PRO A 223 75.39 -29.65 34.80
C PRO A 223 75.38 -29.39 33.25
N THR A 224 74.80 -28.39 32.53
CA THR A 224 74.06 -27.12 32.78
C THR A 224 73.42 -26.59 31.46
N GLN A 225 72.26 -25.89 31.53
CA GLN A 225 71.85 -24.74 30.65
C GLN A 225 71.65 -24.98 29.11
N GLU A 226 70.97 -24.14 28.30
CA GLU A 226 70.17 -22.91 28.56
C GLU A 226 69.00 -22.66 27.55
N ALA A 227 68.13 -21.69 27.94
CA ALA A 227 67.13 -20.82 27.27
C ALA A 227 67.17 -20.63 25.71
N LEU A 228 66.06 -20.33 25.00
CA LEU A 228 65.21 -19.10 25.01
C LEU A 228 66.03 -17.78 24.87
N PRO A 229 65.59 -16.69 24.17
CA PRO A 229 64.24 -16.08 24.26
C PRO A 229 63.70 -15.41 22.94
N PRO A 230 62.58 -14.63 22.98
CA PRO A 230 61.87 -14.08 21.80
C PRO A 230 61.72 -12.52 21.78
N SER A 231 60.91 -11.98 20.83
CA SER A 231 60.23 -10.65 20.81
C SER A 231 59.43 -10.48 19.48
N ASP A 232 58.38 -9.66 19.29
CA ASP A 232 57.39 -8.99 20.18
C ASP A 232 56.13 -8.56 19.35
N GLU A 233 55.06 -8.08 20.02
CA GLU A 233 53.78 -7.53 19.46
C GLU A 233 53.85 -5.98 19.21
N PRO A 234 52.78 -5.16 18.91
CA PRO A 234 51.32 -5.38 18.77
C PRO A 234 50.65 -4.68 17.53
N ALA A 235 49.44 -4.09 17.67
CA ALA A 235 48.52 -3.72 16.56
C ALA A 235 47.59 -2.48 16.84
N LEU A 236 46.46 -2.37 16.11
CA LEU A 236 45.36 -1.35 16.15
C LEU A 236 45.66 -0.04 15.34
N THR A 237 44.71 0.79 14.81
CA THR A 237 43.30 1.16 15.13
C THR A 237 42.48 1.65 13.90
N ASP A 238 41.15 1.85 14.06
CA ASP A 238 40.20 2.45 13.08
C ASP A 238 40.24 3.99 12.93
N ALA A 239 39.63 4.53 11.85
CA ALA A 239 39.05 5.88 11.79
C ALA A 239 38.01 6.06 10.64
N GLN A 240 36.99 6.92 10.85
CA GLN A 240 36.09 7.45 9.81
C GLN A 240 36.15 8.99 9.81
N THR A 241 36.02 9.64 8.65
CA THR A 241 35.85 11.11 8.55
C THR A 241 34.92 11.49 7.40
N ASN A 242 33.90 12.31 7.68
CA ASN A 242 33.18 13.08 6.66
C ASN A 242 33.87 14.44 6.49
N ASP A 243 33.98 14.95 5.27
CA ASP A 243 34.70 16.20 4.97
C ASP A 243 33.72 17.35 4.61
N PRO A 244 33.71 18.48 5.35
CA PRO A 244 32.83 19.62 5.08
C PRO A 244 33.20 20.44 3.82
N ALA A 245 34.30 20.15 3.14
CA ALA A 245 34.65 20.83 1.89
C ALA A 245 33.63 20.60 0.76
N VAL A 246 32.98 19.43 0.74
CA VAL A 246 32.05 19.02 -0.34
C VAL A 246 30.74 19.82 -0.33
N ASP A 247 30.24 20.21 0.85
CA ASP A 247 29.01 21.00 0.97
C ASP A 247 29.19 22.44 0.45
N ALA A 248 30.41 22.98 0.46
CA ALA A 248 30.70 24.33 0.00
C ALA A 248 30.62 24.48 -1.52
N GLU A 249 31.06 23.48 -2.28
CA GLU A 249 30.99 23.47 -3.75
C GLU A 249 29.53 23.34 -4.25
N LEU A 250 28.69 22.65 -3.47
CA LEU A 250 27.27 22.39 -3.80
C LEU A 250 26.36 23.62 -3.66
N GLU A 251 26.73 24.61 -2.85
CA GLU A 251 26.02 25.90 -2.78
C GLU A 251 26.39 26.81 -3.97
N ALA A 252 27.68 26.90 -4.30
CA ALA A 252 28.16 27.76 -5.38
C ALA A 252 27.49 27.46 -6.74
N LEU A 253 27.34 26.17 -7.05
CA LEU A 253 26.68 25.64 -8.25
C LEU A 253 25.18 25.99 -8.37
N LYS A 254 24.50 26.34 -7.27
CA LYS A 254 23.08 26.78 -7.30
C LYS A 254 22.98 28.26 -7.69
N THR A 255 23.83 29.10 -7.12
CA THR A 255 23.85 30.56 -7.40
C THR A 255 24.13 30.91 -8.86
N GLU A 256 24.87 30.07 -9.59
CA GLU A 256 25.13 30.27 -11.02
C GLU A 256 23.89 29.92 -11.87
N LEU A 257 23.10 28.92 -11.45
CA LEU A 257 21.92 28.43 -12.16
C LEU A 257 20.70 29.36 -12.07
N ASP A 258 20.53 30.09 -10.96
CA ASP A 258 19.47 31.11 -10.78
C ASP A 258 19.78 32.45 -11.49
N SER A 259 20.84 32.52 -12.31
CA SER A 259 21.30 33.75 -12.99
C SER A 259 21.11 33.78 -14.52
N LEU A 260 20.37 32.81 -15.07
CA LEU A 260 20.08 32.61 -16.51
C LEU A 260 18.59 32.67 -16.85
#